data_AF-A0A9E4T0Z0-F1
#
_entry.id   AF-A0A9E4T0Z0-F1
#
_cell.length_a   1.000
_cell.length_b   1.000
_cell.length_c   1.000
_cell.angle_alpha   90.00
_cell.angle_beta   90.00
_cell.angle_gamma   90.00
#
_symmetry.space_group_name_H-M   'P 1'
#
loop_
_entity.id
_entity.type
_entity.pdbx_description
1 polymer ?
#
loop_
_entity_poly.entity_id
_entity_poly.type
_entity_poly.pdbx_seq_one_letter_code
_entity_poly.pdbx_strand_id
1 'polypeptide(L)'
;SSPVVAMAWEAENAVEAVRNTMGQTNPTTSPPGTIRGDLALDIGRNLVHGSDSPESAVRELALFFTGTELLDYSRANDRWIKE
;
A
#
# COMPACT_ATOMS: atom_id res chain seq x y z
N SER A 1 -7.34 -17.12 10.82
CA SER A 1 -7.93 -16.26 9.78
C SER A 1 -8.74 -15.20 10.48
N SER A 2 -8.73 -13.98 9.95
CA SER A 2 -9.43 -12.81 10.49
C SER A 2 -9.79 -11.88 9.33
N PRO A 3 -10.72 -10.92 9.52
CA PRO A 3 -11.00 -9.89 8.52
C PRO A 3 -9.74 -9.13 8.09
N VAL A 4 -9.74 -8.64 6.85
CA VAL A 4 -8.68 -7.77 6.31
C VAL A 4 -9.26 -6.40 6.00
N VAL A 5 -8.41 -5.38 5.99
CA VAL A 5 -8.75 -4.03 5.52
C VAL A 5 -8.11 -3.87 4.14
N ALA A 6 -8.94 -3.85 3.09
CA ALA A 6 -8.51 -3.52 1.74
C ALA A 6 -8.59 -2.00 1.54
N MET A 7 -7.59 -1.40 0.92
CA MET A 7 -7.52 0.04 0.66
C MET A 7 -6.97 0.30 -0.75
N ALA A 8 -7.43 1.37 -1.39
CA ALA A 8 -6.87 1.91 -2.62
C ALA A 8 -6.23 3.27 -2.33
N TRP A 9 -5.00 3.48 -2.80
CA TRP A 9 -4.24 4.72 -2.61
C TRP A 9 -3.89 5.36 -3.94
N GLU A 10 -4.01 6.68 -4.02
CA GLU A 10 -3.66 7.46 -5.20
C GLU A 10 -2.57 8.49 -4.87
N ALA A 11 -1.50 8.44 -5.66
CA ALA A 11 -0.38 9.38 -5.66
C ALA A 11 0.43 9.21 -6.95
N GLU A 12 1.29 10.17 -7.25
CA GLU A 12 2.38 9.94 -8.20
C GLU A 12 3.31 8.84 -7.65
N ASN A 13 3.67 7.86 -8.48
CA ASN A 13 4.46 6.69 -8.09
C ASN A 13 3.89 5.92 -6.87
N ALA A 14 2.56 5.86 -6.72
CA ALA A 14 1.89 5.28 -5.55
C ALA A 14 2.36 3.87 -5.18
N VAL A 15 2.57 2.99 -6.16
CA VAL A 15 3.04 1.61 -5.91
C VAL A 15 4.38 1.63 -5.19
N GLU A 16 5.36 2.39 -5.70
CA GLU A 16 6.67 2.51 -5.09
C GLU A 16 6.59 3.15 -3.70
N ALA A 17 5.84 4.25 -3.56
CA ALA A 17 5.67 4.93 -2.27
C ALA A 17 5.07 4.02 -1.20
N VAL A 18 4.04 3.24 -1.54
CA VAL A 18 3.42 2.27 -0.64
C VAL A 18 4.41 1.16 -0.27
N ARG A 19 5.13 0.59 -1.25
CA ARG A 19 6.13 -0.45 -0.97
C ARG A 19 7.27 0.02 -0.09
N ASN A 20 7.76 1.24 -0.31
CA ASN A 20 8.79 1.86 0.52
C ASN A 20 8.31 2.06 1.95
N THR A 21 7.05 2.47 2.14
CA THR A 21 6.42 2.62 3.46
C THR A 21 6.25 1.27 4.17
N MET A 22 5.85 0.23 3.44
CA MET A 22 5.69 -1.12 3.97
C MET A 22 7.01 -1.74 4.41
N GLY A 23 8.06 -1.54 3.62
CA GLY A 23 9.36 -2.17 3.81
C GLY A 23 9.50 -3.54 3.13
N GLN A 24 10.67 -4.15 3.31
CA GLN A 24 11.04 -5.41 2.64
C GLN A 24 10.13 -6.56 3.05
N THR A 25 9.97 -7.57 2.19
CA THR A 25 9.10 -8.73 2.45
C THR A 25 9.48 -9.48 3.72
N ASN A 26 10.79 -9.62 3.98
CA ASN A 26 11.30 -10.18 5.23
C ASN A 26 11.44 -9.06 6.28
N PRO A 27 10.68 -9.09 7.39
CA PRO A 27 10.77 -8.08 8.44
C PRO A 27 12.16 -7.88 9.01
N THR A 28 12.95 -8.95 9.16
CA THR A 28 14.27 -8.89 9.82
C THR A 28 15.33 -8.15 9.00
N THR A 29 15.08 -7.93 7.71
CA THR A 29 15.94 -7.14 6.82
C THR A 29 15.27 -5.82 6.40
N SER A 30 14.06 -5.55 6.89
CA SER A 30 13.34 -4.32 6.60
C SER A 30 13.90 -3.16 7.43
N PRO A 31 14.12 -1.97 6.84
CA PRO A 31 14.63 -0.83 7.58
C PRO A 31 13.70 -0.41 8.74
N PRO A 32 14.26 0.07 9.87
CA PRO A 32 13.47 0.73 10.91
C PRO A 32 12.67 1.92 10.35
N GLY A 33 11.47 2.16 10.89
CA GLY A 33 10.52 3.17 10.40
C GLY A 33 9.57 2.66 9.30
N THR A 34 9.81 1.47 8.76
CA THR A 34 8.86 0.80 7.86
C THR A 34 7.86 -0.04 8.65
N ILE A 35 6.65 -0.23 8.12
CA ILE A 35 5.61 -1.02 8.80
C ILE A 35 6.13 -2.41 9.18
N ARG A 36 6.81 -3.10 8.26
CA ARG A 36 7.34 -4.45 8.51
C ARG A 36 8.54 -4.44 9.45
N GLY A 37 9.43 -3.46 9.33
CA GLY A 37 10.60 -3.34 10.20
C GLY A 37 10.23 -3.09 11.65
N ASP A 38 9.18 -2.29 11.89
CA ASP A 38 8.80 -1.88 13.25
C ASP A 38 7.80 -2.84 13.89
N LEU A 39 6.93 -3.49 13.10
CA LEU A 39 5.75 -4.18 13.64
C LEU A 39 5.72 -5.69 13.36
N ALA A 40 6.57 -6.22 12.49
CA ALA A 40 6.58 -7.65 12.14
C ALA A 40 7.89 -8.35 12.52
N LEU A 41 7.82 -9.68 12.66
CA LEU A 41 8.96 -10.53 13.02
C LEU A 41 9.19 -11.70 12.06
N ASP A 42 8.12 -12.21 11.44
CA ASP A 42 8.15 -13.42 10.61
C ASP A 42 7.68 -13.13 9.18
N ILE A 43 8.31 -13.75 8.19
CA ILE A 43 8.02 -13.52 6.77
C ILE A 43 6.59 -13.93 6.39
N GLY A 44 6.04 -14.99 7.00
CA GLY A 44 4.66 -15.44 6.78
C GLY A 44 3.63 -14.63 7.54
N ARG A 45 4.07 -13.75 8.47
CA ARG A 45 3.23 -12.87 9.29
C ARG A 45 3.73 -11.42 9.23
N ASN A 46 3.95 -10.92 8.03
CA ASN A 46 4.49 -9.58 7.78
C ASN A 46 3.43 -8.46 7.68
N LEU A 47 2.24 -8.69 8.25
CA LEU A 47 1.13 -7.76 8.50
C LEU A 47 0.42 -7.14 7.30
N VAL A 48 1.14 -6.67 6.28
CA VAL A 48 0.60 -5.84 5.19
C VAL A 48 0.97 -6.40 3.81
N HIS A 49 0.04 -6.27 2.86
CA HIS A 49 0.21 -6.54 1.44
C HIS A 49 0.17 -5.24 0.63
N GLY A 50 0.84 -5.23 -0.52
CA GLY A 50 0.82 -4.15 -1.48
C GLY A 50 1.36 -4.65 -2.82
N SER A 51 0.76 -4.18 -3.91
CA SER A 51 1.10 -4.60 -5.26
C SER A 51 2.59 -4.32 -5.56
N ASP A 52 3.18 -5.10 -6.45
CA ASP A 52 4.60 -5.04 -6.79
C ASP A 52 4.90 -4.22 -8.06
N SER A 53 3.89 -3.97 -8.90
CA SER A 53 3.97 -3.15 -10.09
C SER A 53 2.65 -2.42 -10.37
N PRO A 54 2.65 -1.37 -11.22
CA PRO A 54 1.42 -0.72 -11.69
C PRO A 54 0.43 -1.70 -12.32
N GLU A 55 0.90 -2.68 -13.09
CA GLU A 55 0.08 -3.69 -13.74
C GLU A 55 -0.57 -4.63 -12.71
N SER A 56 0.19 -5.04 -11.69
CA SER A 56 -0.35 -5.80 -10.56
C SER A 56 -1.37 -4.99 -9.77
N ALA A 57 -1.13 -3.69 -9.56
CA ALA A 57 -2.06 -2.80 -8.85
C ALA A 57 -3.41 -2.69 -9.57
N VAL A 58 -3.40 -2.47 -10.89
CA VAL A 58 -4.65 -2.43 -11.69
C VAL A 58 -5.42 -3.74 -11.58
N ARG A 59 -4.73 -4.88 -11.69
CA ARG A 59 -5.34 -6.21 -11.57
C ARG A 59 -5.92 -6.44 -10.17
N GLU A 60 -5.17 -6.14 -9.12
CA GLU A 60 -5.58 -6.36 -7.73
C GLU A 60 -6.73 -5.44 -7.31
N LEU A 61 -6.71 -4.16 -7.70
CA LEU A 61 -7.81 -3.24 -7.43
C LEU A 61 -9.12 -3.75 -8.03
N ALA A 62 -9.09 -4.28 -9.26
CA ALA A 62 -10.27 -4.87 -9.90
C ALA A 62 -10.76 -6.17 -9.24
N LEU A 63 -9.92 -6.85 -8.44
CA LEU A 63 -10.33 -8.02 -7.66
C LEU A 63 -11.03 -7.63 -6.37
N PHE A 64 -10.60 -6.54 -5.73
CA PHE A 64 -11.10 -6.13 -4.41
C PHE A 64 -12.23 -5.09 -4.47
N PHE A 65 -12.28 -4.27 -5.51
CA PHE A 65 -13.20 -3.14 -5.60
C PHE A 65 -13.92 -3.10 -6.95
N THR A 66 -15.19 -2.75 -6.89
CA THR A 66 -15.94 -2.30 -8.06
C THR A 66 -15.61 -0.84 -8.36
N GLY A 67 -15.84 -0.39 -9.60
CA GLY A 67 -15.56 1.00 -9.99
C GLY A 67 -16.33 2.05 -9.18
N THR A 68 -17.48 1.69 -8.59
CA THR A 68 -18.27 2.57 -7.73
C THR A 68 -17.74 2.71 -6.30
N GLU A 69 -16.86 1.82 -5.87
CA GLU A 69 -16.22 1.88 -4.55
C GLU A 69 -14.93 2.73 -4.56
N LEU A 70 -14.41 3.04 -5.75
CA LEU A 70 -13.26 3.93 -5.92
C LEU A 70 -13.77 5.37 -6.04
N LEU A 71 -13.43 6.19 -5.04
CA LEU A 71 -13.86 7.58 -4.97
C LEU A 71 -12.84 8.49 -5.65
N ASP A 72 -13.32 9.30 -6.59
CA ASP A 72 -12.56 10.41 -7.18
C ASP A 72 -12.95 11.71 -6.47
N TYR A 73 -11.97 12.38 -5.86
CA TYR A 73 -12.18 13.62 -5.11
C TYR A 73 -10.87 14.41 -5.00
N SER A 74 -11.00 15.75 -4.97
CA SER A 74 -9.85 16.62 -4.71
C SER A 74 -9.60 16.79 -3.21
N ARG A 75 -8.35 16.68 -2.78
CA ARG A 75 -7.97 16.85 -1.38
C ARG A 75 -7.61 18.31 -1.12
N ALA A 76 -8.06 18.85 0.02
CA ALA A 76 -7.80 20.25 0.39
C ALA A 76 -6.30 20.61 0.48
N ASN A 77 -5.44 19.60 0.66
CA ASN A 77 -4.00 19.74 0.73
C ASN A 77 -3.27 19.53 -0.60
N ASP A 78 -3.93 19.09 -1.68
CA ASP A 78 -3.26 18.77 -2.96
C ASP A 78 -2.42 19.95 -3.47
N ARG A 79 -2.96 21.18 -3.35
CA ARG A 79 -2.27 22.43 -3.72
C ARG A 79 -0.96 22.73 -2.97
N TRP A 80 -0.69 22.00 -1.89
CA TRP A 80 0.50 22.18 -1.06
C TRP A 80 1.50 21.04 -1.19
N ILE A 81 1.12 19.93 -1.81
CA ILE A 81 1.93 18.69 -1.87
C ILE A 81 2.19 18.20 -3.30
N LYS A 82 1.61 18.87 -4.31
CA LYS A 82 1.80 18.62 -5.75
C LYS A 82 2.05 19.97 -6.43
N GLU A 83 2.96 20.00 -7.41
CA GLU A 83 3.18 21.15 -8.32
C GLU A 83 2.27 21.09 -9.53
#